data_AF-A0A8J6KUP1-F1
#
_entry.id   AF-A0A8J6KUP1-F1
#
_cell.length_a   1.000
_cell.length_b   1.000
_cell.length_c   1.000
_cell.angle_alpha   90.00
_cell.angle_beta   90.00
_cell.angle_gamma   90.00
#
_symmetry.space_group_name_H-M   'P 1'
#
loop_
_entity.id
_entity.type
_entity.pdbx_description
1 polymer ?
#
loop_
_entity_poly.entity_id
_entity_poly.type
_entity_poly.pdbx_seq_one_letter_code
_entity_poly.pdbx_strand_id
1 'polypeptide(L)'
;MSFIVGTISNGLYLWMLKFKMQRTVNTLLFFHLILSYFISMLVLPFLGVSYLQNNHWPFGIVLCKVFNSTLSVSMFASVFFLSAISVDRYLLTLHPVWSQQHRSLRWAFRIVLGVWISATILSVPYLVFRETHDDQKGRMVCQNNCLVTTNWENKDKQTLRGWIHAACFLGRFLLGFLLPFLVIVFCYKRVATKMREKGLFKSSKPFKVMMTAVISFFVCWMPYHVYSALVLAMNQSLLLQGGATGDGQSLRCACAVRSRAMADGSSTVQARALLQQCLHAHLQVRPADGDAAAQWVEIQRGLVIYVCFFKGADKELLPKMVNTLLNVKLSETENGKHVSILDLPGDVLIIPQATLGGRVKGKNMQYHANSGKEEGLALYSQFVSLCEKALAANSKCAEAGVVVAHGTYGNRQVLKLDTNGPYTHLIEF
;
A
#
# COMPACT_ATOMS: atom_id res chain seq x y z
N MET A 1 -10.87 -7.24 -17.91
CA MET A 1 -11.53 -6.24 -18.80
C MET A 1 -10.54 -5.32 -19.49
N SER A 2 -9.65 -4.60 -18.77
CA SER A 2 -8.72 -3.63 -19.37
C SER A 2 -7.80 -4.22 -20.45
N PHE A 3 -7.29 -5.44 -20.26
CA PHE A 3 -6.49 -6.14 -21.28
C PHE A 3 -7.26 -6.34 -22.59
N ILE A 4 -8.45 -6.94 -22.52
CA ILE A 4 -9.27 -7.29 -23.70
C ILE A 4 -9.67 -6.03 -24.46
N VAL A 5 -10.23 -5.04 -23.76
CA VAL A 5 -10.64 -3.78 -24.38
C VAL A 5 -9.43 -3.04 -24.93
N GLY A 6 -8.34 -2.98 -24.16
CA GLY A 6 -7.10 -2.30 -24.53
C GLY A 6 -6.40 -2.89 -25.75
N THR A 7 -6.30 -4.21 -25.88
CA THR A 7 -5.66 -4.84 -27.05
C THR A 7 -6.49 -4.68 -28.31
N ILE A 8 -7.81 -4.89 -28.23
CA ILE A 8 -8.72 -4.74 -29.38
C ILE A 8 -8.72 -3.28 -29.84
N SER A 9 -9.00 -2.34 -28.94
CA SER A 9 -9.07 -0.91 -29.28
C SER A 9 -7.76 -0.36 -29.82
N ASN A 10 -6.65 -0.50 -29.06
CA ASN A 10 -5.36 0.04 -29.49
C ASN A 10 -4.84 -0.66 -30.76
N GLY A 11 -5.11 -1.96 -30.92
CA GLY A 11 -4.80 -2.71 -32.14
C GLY A 11 -5.54 -2.15 -33.36
N LEU A 12 -6.85 -1.91 -33.24
CA LEU A 12 -7.66 -1.28 -34.29
C LEU A 12 -7.15 0.14 -34.62
N TYR A 13 -6.82 0.95 -33.62
CA TYR A 13 -6.27 2.28 -33.85
C TYR A 13 -4.90 2.24 -34.56
N LEU A 14 -4.01 1.33 -34.19
CA LEU A 14 -2.73 1.15 -34.87
C LEU A 14 -2.92 0.74 -36.33
N TRP A 15 -3.85 -0.18 -36.60
CA TRP A 15 -4.20 -0.58 -37.96
C TRP A 15 -4.73 0.61 -38.78
N MET A 16 -5.67 1.37 -38.22
CA MET A 16 -6.22 2.57 -38.87
C MET A 16 -5.13 3.61 -39.18
N LEU A 17 -4.29 3.95 -38.20
CA LEU A 17 -3.21 4.93 -38.37
C LEU A 17 -2.16 4.50 -39.39
N LYS A 18 -1.88 3.19 -39.49
CA LYS A 18 -0.86 2.65 -40.39
C LYS A 18 -1.34 2.50 -41.83
N PHE A 19 -2.56 2.00 -42.02
CA PHE A 19 -3.05 1.57 -43.34
C PHE A 19 -4.16 2.45 -43.93
N LYS A 20 -4.93 3.18 -43.10
CA LYS A 20 -6.08 3.96 -43.57
C LYS A 20 -5.86 5.48 -43.53
N MET A 21 -4.82 5.96 -42.85
CA MET A 21 -4.53 7.39 -42.74
C MET A 21 -3.21 7.74 -43.41
N GLN A 22 -3.13 8.95 -43.97
CA GLN A 22 -1.88 9.47 -44.50
C GLN A 22 -0.84 9.68 -43.39
N ARG A 23 0.43 9.44 -43.72
CA ARG A 23 1.55 9.68 -42.82
C ARG A 23 1.81 11.18 -42.69
N THR A 24 1.50 11.72 -41.52
CA THR A 24 1.72 13.10 -41.10
C THR A 24 2.45 13.10 -39.76
N VAL A 25 2.99 14.25 -39.34
CA VAL A 25 3.62 14.39 -38.02
C VAL A 25 2.67 13.95 -36.89
N ASN A 26 1.40 14.34 -36.96
CA ASN A 26 0.39 13.98 -35.96
C ASN A 26 0.08 12.48 -35.96
N THR A 27 -0.16 11.88 -37.12
CA THR A 27 -0.47 10.45 -37.19
C THR A 27 0.71 9.59 -36.77
N LEU A 28 1.96 10.05 -36.99
CA LEU A 28 3.17 9.39 -36.49
C LEU A 28 3.29 9.48 -34.96
N LEU A 29 3.10 10.66 -34.36
CA LEU A 29 3.15 10.82 -32.91
C LEU A 29 2.04 10.02 -32.20
N PHE A 30 0.81 10.04 -32.74
CA PHE A 30 -0.28 9.20 -32.23
C PHE A 30 0.01 7.71 -32.38
N PHE A 31 0.62 7.30 -33.50
CA PHE A 31 0.99 5.90 -33.70
C PHE A 31 1.93 5.40 -32.60
N HIS A 32 3.00 6.15 -32.29
CA HIS A 32 3.93 5.75 -31.23
C HIS A 32 3.35 5.86 -29.82
N LEU A 33 2.45 6.83 -29.57
CA LEU A 33 1.67 6.89 -28.32
C LEU A 33 0.84 5.62 -28.13
N ILE A 34 0.04 5.25 -29.13
CA ILE A 34 -0.84 4.08 -29.06
C ILE A 34 -0.02 2.78 -29.05
N LEU A 35 1.12 2.75 -29.74
CA LEU A 35 2.05 1.63 -29.70
C LEU A 35 2.58 1.39 -28.28
N SER A 36 2.92 2.47 -27.55
CA SER A 36 3.34 2.34 -26.14
C SER A 36 2.24 1.75 -25.25
N TYR A 37 0.98 2.17 -25.46
CA TYR A 37 -0.16 1.57 -24.75
C TYR A 37 -0.36 0.11 -25.13
N PHE A 38 -0.33 -0.22 -26.41
CA PHE A 38 -0.50 -1.59 -26.88
C PHE A 38 0.56 -2.54 -26.30
N ILE A 39 1.84 -2.14 -26.31
CA ILE A 39 2.94 -2.91 -25.71
C ILE A 39 2.69 -3.12 -24.20
N SER A 40 2.29 -2.07 -23.48
CA SER A 40 1.99 -2.18 -22.04
C SER A 40 0.82 -3.13 -21.75
N MET A 41 -0.19 -3.15 -22.62
CA MET A 41 -1.35 -4.04 -22.47
C MET A 41 -0.95 -5.51 -22.60
N LEU A 42 0.01 -5.86 -23.45
CA LEU A 42 0.51 -7.23 -23.58
C LEU A 42 1.20 -7.75 -22.31
N VAL A 43 1.69 -6.85 -21.45
CA VAL A 43 2.32 -7.20 -20.17
C VAL A 43 1.28 -7.45 -19.07
N LEU A 44 0.11 -6.80 -19.13
CA LEU A 44 -0.91 -6.87 -18.07
C LEU A 44 -1.40 -8.27 -17.70
N PRO A 45 -1.57 -9.24 -18.63
CA PRO A 45 -1.97 -10.60 -18.26
C PRO A 45 -1.01 -11.28 -17.28
N PHE A 46 0.30 -11.07 -17.44
CA PHE A 46 1.32 -11.64 -16.57
C PHE A 46 1.26 -11.03 -15.16
N LEU A 47 1.05 -9.72 -15.08
CA LEU A 47 0.75 -9.07 -13.80
C LEU A 47 -0.56 -9.57 -13.20
N GLY A 48 -1.57 -9.81 -14.03
CA GLY A 48 -2.86 -10.35 -13.61
C GLY A 48 -2.74 -11.74 -13.00
N VAL A 49 -1.99 -12.65 -13.63
CA VAL A 49 -1.70 -13.99 -13.08
C VAL A 49 -0.97 -13.86 -11.75
N SER A 50 0.05 -13.00 -11.67
CA SER A 50 0.79 -12.78 -10.43
C SER A 50 -0.11 -12.26 -9.31
N TYR A 51 -1.00 -11.32 -9.62
CA TYR A 51 -1.97 -10.78 -8.68
C TYR A 51 -2.97 -11.84 -8.19
N LEU A 52 -3.53 -12.63 -9.10
CA LEU A 52 -4.46 -13.73 -8.77
C LEU A 52 -3.80 -14.82 -7.91
N GLN A 53 -2.49 -14.97 -8.01
CA GLN A 53 -1.69 -15.90 -7.19
C GLN A 53 -1.11 -15.23 -5.93
N ASN A 54 -1.80 -14.24 -5.36
CA ASN A 54 -1.37 -13.54 -4.14
C ASN A 54 0.03 -12.90 -4.27
N ASN A 55 0.28 -12.23 -5.39
CA ASN A 55 1.56 -11.59 -5.77
C ASN A 55 2.73 -12.55 -5.98
N HIS A 56 2.47 -13.85 -6.16
CA HIS A 56 3.50 -14.79 -6.57
C HIS A 56 3.95 -14.53 -8.01
N TRP A 57 5.25 -14.60 -8.29
CA TRP A 57 5.85 -14.37 -9.59
C TRP A 57 6.51 -15.65 -10.13
N PRO A 58 5.77 -16.50 -10.87
CA PRO A 58 6.30 -17.77 -11.38
C PRO A 58 7.17 -17.62 -12.63
N PHE A 59 7.24 -16.43 -13.23
CA PHE A 59 7.84 -16.22 -14.56
C PHE A 59 9.37 -16.01 -14.54
N GLY A 60 9.99 -16.11 -13.37
CA GLY A 60 11.43 -15.93 -13.22
C GLY A 60 11.91 -14.47 -13.35
N ILE A 61 13.21 -14.28 -13.12
CA ILE A 61 13.78 -12.95 -12.93
C ILE A 61 13.84 -12.09 -14.20
N VAL A 62 14.12 -12.70 -15.35
CA VAL A 62 14.21 -11.99 -16.63
C VAL A 62 12.89 -11.30 -16.94
N LEU A 63 11.77 -12.04 -16.85
CA LEU A 63 10.44 -11.47 -17.08
C LEU A 63 10.05 -10.46 -15.99
N CYS A 64 10.46 -10.66 -14.73
CA CYS A 64 10.27 -9.66 -13.67
C CYS A 64 10.89 -8.31 -14.05
N LYS A 65 12.16 -8.31 -14.50
CA LYS A 65 12.89 -7.11 -14.92
C LYS A 65 12.30 -6.50 -16.19
N VAL A 66 12.12 -7.30 -17.24
CA VAL A 66 11.66 -6.85 -18.55
C VAL A 66 10.24 -6.27 -18.46
N PHE A 67 9.29 -6.99 -17.88
CA PHE A 67 7.89 -6.53 -17.83
C PHE A 67 7.70 -5.27 -16.99
N ASN A 68 8.37 -5.16 -15.84
CA ASN A 68 8.31 -3.94 -15.04
C ASN A 68 9.00 -2.76 -15.73
N SER A 69 10.13 -2.99 -16.40
CA SER A 69 10.79 -1.97 -17.21
C SER A 69 9.90 -1.52 -18.36
N THR A 70 9.29 -2.45 -19.11
CA THR A 70 8.36 -2.15 -20.21
C THR A 70 7.19 -1.28 -19.77
N LEU A 71 6.60 -1.56 -18.60
CA LEU A 71 5.52 -0.72 -18.05
C LEU A 71 6.02 0.68 -17.69
N SER A 72 7.21 0.80 -17.13
CA SER A 72 7.85 2.10 -16.86
C SER A 72 8.13 2.87 -18.14
N VAL A 73 8.70 2.22 -19.17
CA VAL A 73 8.98 2.84 -20.48
C VAL A 73 7.68 3.34 -21.10
N SER A 74 6.63 2.53 -21.05
CA SER A 74 5.33 2.89 -21.62
C SER A 74 4.72 4.10 -20.93
N MET A 75 4.85 4.21 -19.60
CA MET A 75 4.44 5.40 -18.86
C MET A 75 5.17 6.65 -19.34
N PHE A 76 6.50 6.66 -19.29
CA PHE A 76 7.29 7.83 -19.70
C PHE A 76 7.09 8.17 -21.19
N ALA A 77 7.09 7.18 -22.06
CA ALA A 77 6.85 7.38 -23.49
C ALA A 77 5.48 8.03 -23.71
N SER A 78 4.44 7.55 -23.04
CA SER A 78 3.10 8.09 -23.21
C SER A 78 2.98 9.57 -22.80
N VAL A 79 3.56 9.96 -21.65
CA VAL A 79 3.49 11.36 -21.19
C VAL A 79 4.36 12.29 -22.05
N PHE A 80 5.50 11.80 -22.53
CA PHE A 80 6.36 12.56 -23.43
C PHE A 80 5.74 12.71 -24.83
N PHE A 81 5.08 11.68 -25.37
CA PHE A 81 4.31 11.80 -26.60
C PHE A 81 3.12 12.76 -26.44
N LEU A 82 2.38 12.70 -25.34
CA LEU A 82 1.32 13.67 -25.05
C LEU A 82 1.86 15.11 -24.97
N SER A 83 3.02 15.30 -24.36
CA SER A 83 3.70 16.60 -24.30
C SER A 83 4.12 17.08 -25.70
N ALA A 84 4.74 16.21 -26.50
CA ALA A 84 5.13 16.52 -27.87
C ALA A 84 3.93 16.87 -28.77
N ILE A 85 2.83 16.13 -28.66
CA ILE A 85 1.58 16.42 -29.38
C ILE A 85 1.02 17.79 -28.94
N SER A 86 1.08 18.10 -27.65
CA SER A 86 0.62 19.39 -27.12
C SER A 86 1.46 20.56 -27.62
N VAL A 87 2.79 20.37 -27.70
CA VAL A 87 3.72 21.34 -28.28
C VAL A 87 3.51 21.50 -29.80
N ASP A 88 3.32 20.42 -30.57
CA ASP A 88 3.01 20.50 -32.01
C ASP A 88 1.74 21.32 -32.24
N ARG A 89 0.71 21.11 -31.41
CA ARG A 89 -0.55 21.88 -31.47
C ARG A 89 -0.36 23.35 -31.12
N TYR A 90 0.46 23.64 -30.12
CA TYR A 90 0.85 25.00 -29.77
C TYR A 90 1.56 25.69 -30.94
N LEU A 91 2.54 25.04 -31.56
CA LEU A 91 3.31 25.58 -32.69
C LEU A 91 2.41 25.80 -33.91
N LEU A 92 1.53 24.85 -34.26
CA LEU A 92 0.57 25.00 -35.34
C LEU A 92 -0.40 26.18 -35.14
N THR A 93 -0.80 26.43 -33.89
CA THR A 93 -1.84 27.44 -33.59
C THR A 93 -1.26 28.84 -33.42
N LEU A 94 -0.12 28.98 -32.74
CA LEU A 94 0.47 30.28 -32.41
C LEU A 94 1.62 30.67 -33.35
N HIS A 95 2.29 29.72 -33.99
CA HIS A 95 3.48 29.97 -34.83
C HIS A 95 3.36 29.30 -36.22
N PRO A 96 2.31 29.64 -37.01
CA PRO A 96 1.99 28.92 -38.25
C PRO A 96 3.08 29.02 -39.32
N VAL A 97 3.76 30.16 -39.45
CA VAL A 97 4.86 30.35 -40.42
C VAL A 97 6.04 29.45 -40.09
N TRP A 98 6.45 29.42 -38.82
CA TRP A 98 7.51 28.52 -38.36
C TRP A 98 7.14 27.06 -38.59
N SER A 99 5.89 26.69 -38.28
CA SER A 99 5.38 25.35 -38.49
C SER A 99 5.42 24.95 -39.97
N GLN A 100 5.04 25.81 -40.91
CA GLN A 100 5.11 25.45 -42.34
C GLN A 100 6.55 25.15 -42.79
N GLN A 101 7.51 25.93 -42.30
CA GLN A 101 8.91 25.81 -42.71
C GLN A 101 9.64 24.62 -42.06
N HIS A 102 9.39 24.35 -40.77
CA HIS A 102 10.19 23.40 -39.99
C HIS A 102 9.45 22.07 -39.72
N ARG A 103 8.12 22.03 -39.77
CA ARG A 103 7.35 20.84 -39.40
C ARG A 103 7.39 19.78 -40.50
N SER A 104 8.39 18.92 -40.45
CA SER A 104 8.56 17.79 -41.38
C SER A 104 8.49 16.43 -40.69
N LEU A 105 8.29 15.37 -41.47
CA LEU A 105 8.35 13.99 -40.95
C LEU A 105 9.72 13.65 -40.36
N ARG A 106 10.81 14.22 -40.89
CA ARG A 106 12.17 14.03 -40.34
C ARG A 106 12.29 14.57 -38.92
N TRP A 107 11.71 15.75 -38.67
CA TRP A 107 11.63 16.32 -37.32
C TRP A 107 10.81 15.44 -36.38
N ALA A 108 9.66 14.93 -36.85
CA ALA A 108 8.84 14.03 -36.06
C ALA A 108 9.55 12.73 -35.69
N PHE A 109 10.32 12.12 -36.61
CA PHE A 109 11.14 10.94 -36.31
C PHE A 109 12.22 11.23 -35.26
N ARG A 110 12.87 12.41 -35.32
CA ARG A 110 13.84 12.82 -34.29
C ARG A 110 13.18 12.96 -32.91
N ILE A 111 11.99 13.54 -32.85
CA ILE A 111 11.20 13.63 -31.61
C ILE A 111 10.87 12.22 -31.09
N VAL A 112 10.35 11.35 -31.95
CA VAL A 112 10.01 9.96 -31.59
C VAL A 112 11.24 9.23 -31.02
N LEU A 113 12.38 9.32 -31.70
CA LEU A 113 13.63 8.71 -31.24
C LEU A 113 14.05 9.25 -29.88
N GLY A 114 14.03 10.57 -29.69
CA GLY A 114 14.35 11.21 -28.42
C GLY A 114 13.41 10.79 -27.29
N VAL A 115 12.10 10.67 -27.56
CA VAL A 115 11.11 10.19 -26.60
C VAL A 115 11.40 8.75 -26.17
N TRP A 116 11.68 7.84 -27.10
CA TRP A 116 12.01 6.44 -26.76
C TRP A 116 13.31 6.31 -25.98
N ILE A 117 14.36 7.04 -26.39
CA ILE A 117 15.64 7.05 -25.69
C ILE A 117 15.47 7.56 -24.25
N SER A 118 14.84 8.73 -24.08
CA SER A 118 14.61 9.32 -22.75
C SER A 118 13.73 8.45 -21.86
N ALA A 119 12.63 7.89 -22.38
CA ALA A 119 11.75 6.98 -21.65
C ALA A 119 12.47 5.69 -21.20
N THR A 120 13.35 5.17 -22.06
CA THR A 120 14.16 3.98 -21.75
C THR A 120 15.19 4.29 -20.65
N ILE A 121 15.94 5.40 -20.78
CA ILE A 121 16.92 5.84 -19.78
C ILE A 121 16.27 6.02 -18.40
N LEU A 122 15.12 6.71 -18.33
CA LEU A 122 14.40 6.92 -17.07
C LEU A 122 13.81 5.63 -16.48
N SER A 123 13.69 4.57 -17.28
CA SER A 123 13.20 3.26 -16.85
C SER A 123 14.32 2.30 -16.44
N VAL A 124 15.59 2.64 -16.65
CA VAL A 124 16.74 1.83 -16.24
C VAL A 124 16.70 1.40 -14.76
N PRO A 125 16.31 2.26 -13.80
CA PRO A 125 16.19 1.83 -12.40
C PRO A 125 15.22 0.66 -12.19
N TYR A 126 14.16 0.55 -13.00
CA TYR A 126 13.21 -0.57 -12.94
C TYR A 126 13.78 -1.86 -13.51
N LEU A 127 14.77 -1.77 -14.40
CA LEU A 127 15.46 -2.92 -14.97
C LEU A 127 16.60 -3.39 -14.06
N VAL A 128 17.35 -2.45 -13.48
CA VAL A 128 18.53 -2.73 -12.64
C VAL A 128 18.12 -3.16 -11.23
N PHE A 129 17.16 -2.47 -10.61
CA PHE A 129 16.82 -2.71 -9.21
C PHE A 129 15.68 -3.70 -9.01
N ARG A 130 14.99 -4.19 -10.06
CA ARG A 130 13.96 -5.23 -9.88
C ARG A 130 14.61 -6.60 -9.74
N GLU A 131 14.22 -7.38 -8.76
CA GLU A 131 14.73 -8.74 -8.54
C GLU A 131 13.61 -9.63 -8.01
N THR A 132 13.84 -10.94 -8.05
CA THR A 132 12.93 -11.94 -7.49
C THR A 132 13.48 -12.47 -6.19
N HIS A 133 12.65 -12.51 -5.15
CA HIS A 133 13.03 -13.03 -3.83
C HIS A 133 11.94 -13.95 -3.31
N ASP A 134 12.31 -14.89 -2.45
CA ASP A 134 11.34 -15.66 -1.69
C ASP A 134 10.76 -14.80 -0.54
N ASP A 135 9.44 -14.70 -0.51
CA ASP A 135 8.71 -14.18 0.64
C ASP A 135 8.72 -15.20 1.79
N GLN A 136 8.37 -14.76 3.01
CA GLN A 136 8.33 -15.58 4.23
C GLN A 136 7.43 -16.83 4.12
N LYS A 137 6.55 -16.88 3.12
CA LYS A 137 5.66 -18.01 2.81
C LYS A 137 6.20 -18.93 1.70
N GLY A 138 7.49 -18.82 1.33
CA GLY A 138 8.11 -19.60 0.25
C GLY A 138 7.61 -19.24 -1.16
N ARG A 139 7.09 -18.02 -1.34
CA ARG A 139 6.58 -17.54 -2.62
C ARG A 139 7.61 -16.64 -3.28
N MET A 140 8.00 -16.97 -4.51
CA MET A 140 8.76 -16.03 -5.35
C MET A 140 7.94 -14.76 -5.57
N VAL A 141 8.47 -13.60 -5.21
CA VAL A 141 7.88 -12.28 -5.45
C VAL A 141 8.82 -11.43 -6.30
N CYS A 142 8.27 -10.69 -7.26
CA CYS A 142 9.02 -9.72 -8.05
C CYS A 142 8.93 -8.35 -7.36
N GLN A 143 10.02 -7.88 -6.76
CA GLN A 143 10.09 -6.63 -5.99
C GLN A 143 11.32 -5.82 -6.38
N ASN A 144 11.36 -4.53 -6.01
CA ASN A 144 12.64 -3.83 -6.11
C ASN A 144 13.55 -4.43 -5.05
N ASN A 145 14.73 -4.91 -5.45
CA ASN A 145 15.88 -5.26 -4.63
C ASN A 145 16.40 -4.02 -3.92
N CYS A 146 15.58 -3.53 -3.01
CA CYS A 146 15.90 -2.65 -1.90
C CYS A 146 16.18 -3.49 -0.65
N LEU A 147 15.97 -4.80 -0.73
CA LEU A 147 16.09 -5.79 0.32
C LEU A 147 16.87 -6.99 -0.21
N VAL A 148 17.76 -7.50 0.64
CA VAL A 148 18.51 -8.75 0.46
C VAL A 148 19.80 -8.62 -0.37
N THR A 149 20.79 -7.98 0.25
CA THR A 149 22.03 -8.70 0.55
C THR A 149 22.17 -8.72 2.07
N THR A 150 21.76 -9.84 2.67
CA THR A 150 22.23 -10.24 4.00
C THR A 150 23.71 -10.57 3.86
N ASN A 151 24.56 -9.54 3.84
CA ASN A 151 26.01 -9.67 4.04
C ASN A 151 26.68 -8.27 4.08
N TRP A 152 27.11 -7.90 5.30
CA TRP A 152 28.18 -6.95 5.69
C TRP A 152 27.92 -5.42 5.76
N GLU A 153 27.86 -4.91 7.00
CA GLU A 153 28.92 -4.11 7.65
C GLU A 153 29.54 -2.90 6.92
N ASN A 154 28.74 -1.96 6.39
CA ASN A 154 29.25 -0.60 6.14
C ASN A 154 28.15 0.47 6.05
N LYS A 155 28.16 1.45 6.97
CA LYS A 155 27.17 2.55 7.05
C LYS A 155 27.15 3.44 5.79
N ASP A 156 28.29 3.58 5.10
CA ASP A 156 28.41 4.46 3.92
C ASP A 156 27.62 3.96 2.69
N LYS A 157 27.53 2.63 2.52
CA LYS A 157 26.75 2.02 1.42
C LYS A 157 25.24 2.18 1.61
N GLN A 158 24.77 2.28 2.85
CA GLN A 158 23.35 2.44 3.17
C GLN A 158 22.86 3.86 2.87
N THR A 159 23.67 4.88 3.20
CA THR A 159 23.37 6.29 2.90
C THR A 159 23.32 6.53 1.38
N LEU A 160 24.34 6.06 0.65
CA LEU A 160 24.40 6.19 -0.82
C LEU A 160 23.19 5.55 -1.52
N ARG A 161 22.73 4.37 -1.06
CA ARG A 161 21.54 3.69 -1.59
C ARG A 161 20.27 4.50 -1.37
N GLY A 162 20.09 5.09 -0.19
CA GLY A 162 18.96 5.98 0.12
C GLY A 162 18.90 7.20 -0.81
N TRP A 163 20.03 7.85 -1.06
CA TRP A 163 20.14 8.98 -1.99
C TRP A 163 19.81 8.60 -3.43
N ILE A 164 20.30 7.46 -3.91
CA ILE A 164 19.97 6.96 -5.26
C ILE A 164 18.45 6.72 -5.39
N HIS A 165 17.81 6.12 -4.38
CA HIS A 165 16.36 5.90 -4.41
C HIS A 165 15.56 7.20 -4.38
N ALA A 166 15.93 8.15 -3.52
CA ALA A 166 15.31 9.46 -3.47
C ALA A 166 15.48 10.21 -4.81
N ALA A 167 16.67 10.16 -5.40
CA ALA A 167 16.96 10.76 -6.70
C ALA A 167 16.17 10.09 -7.84
N CYS A 168 16.09 8.76 -7.89
CA CYS A 168 15.28 8.04 -8.88
C CYS A 168 13.78 8.36 -8.74
N PHE A 169 13.27 8.41 -7.49
CA PHE A 169 11.88 8.75 -7.23
C PHE A 169 11.57 10.20 -7.61
N LEU A 170 12.40 11.15 -7.16
CA LEU A 170 12.25 12.56 -7.45
C LEU A 170 12.36 12.81 -8.96
N GLY A 171 13.34 12.19 -9.62
CA GLY A 171 13.49 12.23 -11.07
C GLY A 171 12.24 11.70 -11.79
N ARG A 172 11.66 10.58 -11.33
CA ARG A 172 10.41 10.04 -11.88
C ARG A 172 9.23 11.00 -11.68
N PHE A 173 9.09 11.62 -10.50
CA PHE A 173 8.00 12.55 -10.24
C PHE A 173 8.16 13.84 -11.06
N LEU A 174 9.35 14.43 -11.08
CA LEU A 174 9.61 15.66 -11.81
C LEU A 174 9.48 15.45 -13.32
N LEU A 175 10.15 14.43 -13.87
CA LEU A 175 10.20 14.22 -15.32
C LEU A 175 9.00 13.43 -15.85
N GLY A 176 8.43 12.52 -15.07
CA GLY A 176 7.29 11.68 -15.48
C GLY A 176 5.92 12.28 -15.19
N PHE A 177 5.84 13.33 -14.37
CA PHE A 177 4.57 13.95 -13.97
C PHE A 177 4.61 15.47 -14.03
N LEU A 178 5.42 16.13 -13.19
CA LEU A 178 5.33 17.59 -13.00
C LEU A 178 5.73 18.39 -14.25
N LEU A 179 6.89 18.13 -14.83
CA LEU A 179 7.37 18.83 -16.02
C LEU A 179 6.42 18.63 -17.22
N PRO A 180 6.03 17.39 -17.59
CA PRO A 180 5.04 17.17 -18.64
C PRO A 180 3.72 17.88 -18.36
N PHE A 181 3.22 17.83 -17.12
CA PHE A 181 1.98 18.50 -16.72
C PHE A 181 2.04 20.00 -16.98
N LEU A 182 3.11 20.67 -16.52
CA LEU A 182 3.28 22.11 -16.70
C LEU A 182 3.39 22.49 -18.18
N VAL A 183 4.14 21.74 -18.98
CA VAL A 183 4.26 21.95 -20.43
C VAL A 183 2.90 21.82 -21.11
N ILE A 184 2.17 20.74 -20.82
CA ILE A 184 0.85 20.46 -21.36
C ILE A 184 -0.12 21.59 -21.00
N VAL A 185 -0.27 21.92 -19.71
CA VAL A 185 -1.18 22.98 -19.25
C VAL A 185 -0.84 24.33 -19.89
N PHE A 186 0.44 24.68 -19.97
CA PHE A 186 0.89 25.90 -20.63
C PHE A 186 0.48 25.93 -22.11
N CYS A 187 0.80 24.87 -22.86
CA CYS A 187 0.46 24.76 -24.29
C CYS A 187 -1.05 24.89 -24.52
N TYR A 188 -1.86 24.14 -23.75
CA TYR A 188 -3.31 24.16 -23.90
C TYR A 188 -3.94 25.49 -23.51
N LYS A 189 -3.46 26.13 -22.43
CA LYS A 189 -3.93 27.46 -22.03
C LYS A 189 -3.71 28.46 -23.16
N ARG A 190 -2.51 28.49 -23.75
CA ARG A 190 -2.17 29.40 -24.87
C ARG A 190 -2.99 29.10 -26.12
N VAL A 191 -3.17 27.83 -26.48
CA VAL A 191 -4.02 27.42 -27.61
C VAL A 191 -5.47 27.84 -27.39
N ALA A 192 -6.02 27.61 -26.20
CA ALA A 192 -7.39 27.97 -25.85
C ALA A 192 -7.63 29.47 -25.94
N THR A 193 -6.73 30.29 -25.37
CA THR A 193 -6.80 31.74 -25.47
C THR A 193 -6.79 32.18 -26.94
N LYS A 194 -5.89 31.64 -27.76
CA LYS A 194 -5.79 32.03 -29.17
C LYS A 194 -7.02 31.62 -29.99
N MET A 195 -7.59 30.45 -29.72
CA MET A 195 -8.83 30.00 -30.37
C MET A 195 -10.03 30.84 -29.96
N ARG A 196 -10.08 31.31 -28.70
CA ARG A 196 -11.12 32.22 -28.21
C ARG A 196 -11.03 33.60 -28.85
N GLU A 197 -9.82 34.17 -28.93
CA GLU A 197 -9.57 35.45 -29.63
C GLU A 197 -10.06 35.42 -31.07
N LYS A 198 -9.80 34.33 -31.80
CA LYS A 198 -10.20 34.21 -33.22
C LYS A 198 -11.65 33.77 -33.41
N GLY A 199 -12.43 33.55 -32.36
CA GLY A 199 -13.82 33.05 -32.46
C GLY A 199 -13.97 31.61 -32.96
N LEU A 200 -12.86 30.86 -33.13
CA LEU A 200 -12.85 29.48 -33.66
C LEU A 200 -13.26 28.42 -32.62
N PHE A 201 -13.63 28.84 -31.39
CA PHE A 201 -13.94 27.93 -30.29
C PHE A 201 -15.20 27.07 -30.52
N LYS A 202 -16.06 27.41 -31.49
CA LYS A 202 -17.23 26.59 -31.88
C LYS A 202 -16.87 25.21 -32.46
N SER A 203 -15.65 25.02 -33.00
CA SER A 203 -15.16 23.74 -33.55
C SER A 203 -14.16 23.02 -32.61
N SER A 204 -14.46 22.97 -31.31
CA SER A 204 -13.51 22.47 -30.29
C SER A 204 -13.44 20.95 -30.14
N LYS A 205 -14.02 20.14 -31.04
CA LYS A 205 -14.09 18.67 -30.88
C LYS A 205 -12.69 18.04 -30.71
N PRO A 206 -11.68 18.34 -31.55
CA PRO A 206 -10.33 17.79 -31.38
C PRO A 206 -9.65 18.29 -30.09
N PHE A 207 -9.91 19.54 -29.71
CA PHE A 207 -9.39 20.15 -28.49
C PHE A 207 -9.94 19.47 -27.22
N LYS A 208 -11.26 19.21 -27.19
CA LYS A 208 -11.92 18.51 -26.07
C LYS A 208 -11.39 17.08 -25.92
N VAL A 209 -11.26 16.32 -27.01
CA VAL A 209 -10.72 14.95 -26.97
C VAL A 209 -9.30 14.94 -26.39
N MET A 210 -8.45 15.88 -26.81
CA MET A 210 -7.08 16.00 -26.31
C MET A 210 -7.04 16.38 -24.82
N MET A 211 -7.88 17.34 -24.40
CA MET A 211 -7.99 17.74 -23.00
C MET A 211 -8.47 16.59 -22.11
N THR A 212 -9.46 15.82 -22.57
CA THR A 212 -9.92 14.62 -21.87
C THR A 212 -8.79 13.60 -21.73
N ALA A 213 -8.01 13.34 -22.78
CA ALA A 213 -6.88 12.41 -22.72
C ALA A 213 -5.82 12.85 -21.70
N VAL A 214 -5.52 14.16 -21.64
CA VAL A 214 -4.59 14.75 -20.66
C VAL A 214 -5.12 14.58 -19.23
N ILE A 215 -6.38 14.98 -18.97
CA ILE A 215 -6.98 14.87 -17.64
C ILE A 215 -7.00 13.41 -17.18
N SER A 216 -7.45 12.50 -18.05
CA SER A 216 -7.46 11.07 -17.76
C SER A 216 -6.08 10.53 -17.42
N PHE A 217 -5.03 10.97 -18.13
CA PHE A 217 -3.66 10.56 -17.81
C PHE A 217 -3.29 10.98 -16.38
N PHE A 218 -3.41 12.26 -16.03
CA PHE A 218 -2.98 12.74 -14.71
C PHE A 218 -3.84 12.20 -13.56
N VAL A 219 -5.16 12.07 -13.76
CA VAL A 219 -6.05 11.47 -12.76
C VAL A 219 -5.71 9.99 -12.53
N CYS A 220 -5.41 9.23 -13.59
CA CYS A 220 -5.06 7.81 -13.46
C CYS A 220 -3.67 7.60 -12.85
N TRP A 221 -2.70 8.48 -13.13
CA TRP A 221 -1.32 8.33 -12.66
C TRP A 221 -1.04 8.97 -11.30
N MET A 222 -1.82 9.97 -10.89
CA MET A 222 -1.67 10.66 -9.61
C MET A 222 -1.72 9.68 -8.41
N PRO A 223 -2.67 8.73 -8.30
CA PRO A 223 -2.70 7.76 -7.20
C PRO A 223 -1.41 6.95 -7.09
N TYR A 224 -0.82 6.53 -8.22
CA TYR A 224 0.44 5.80 -8.24
C TYR A 224 1.60 6.64 -7.69
N HIS A 225 1.69 7.91 -8.10
CA HIS A 225 2.76 8.80 -7.64
C HIS A 225 2.62 9.16 -6.16
N VAL A 226 1.38 9.44 -5.70
CA VAL A 226 1.08 9.72 -4.30
C VAL A 226 1.42 8.50 -3.44
N TYR A 227 0.97 7.30 -3.83
CA TYR A 227 1.31 6.06 -3.13
C TYR A 227 2.82 5.85 -3.05
N SER A 228 3.53 6.04 -4.17
CA SER A 228 4.98 5.88 -4.21
C SER A 228 5.71 6.92 -3.33
N ALA A 229 5.19 8.14 -3.23
CA ALA A 229 5.71 9.18 -2.35
C ALA A 229 5.53 8.81 -0.87
N LEU A 230 4.35 8.33 -0.50
CA LEU A 230 4.03 7.90 0.85
C LEU A 230 4.94 6.76 1.30
N VAL A 231 5.13 5.75 0.44
CA VAL A 231 6.04 4.62 0.73
C VAL A 231 7.48 5.11 0.93
N LEU A 232 7.96 6.05 0.13
CA LEU A 232 9.31 6.61 0.30
C LEU A 232 9.43 7.38 1.62
N ALA A 233 8.46 8.23 1.94
CA ALA A 233 8.45 9.03 3.16
C ALA A 233 8.42 8.15 4.43
N MET A 234 7.59 7.10 4.43
CA MET A 234 7.54 6.12 5.51
C MET A 234 8.88 5.41 5.70
N ASN A 235 9.52 4.96 4.60
CA ASN A 235 10.83 4.31 4.66
C ASN A 235 11.93 5.24 5.22
N GLN A 236 11.87 6.54 4.90
CA GLN A 236 12.83 7.53 5.38
C GLN A 236 12.66 7.84 6.88
N SER A 237 11.41 7.91 7.37
CA SER A 237 11.11 8.10 8.79
C SER A 237 11.57 6.94 9.68
N LEU A 238 11.45 5.70 9.19
CA LEU A 238 11.94 4.49 9.86
C LEU A 238 13.46 4.41 9.93
N LEU A 239 14.18 4.91 8.91
CA LEU A 239 15.64 4.98 8.92
C LEU A 239 16.18 5.99 9.93
N LEU A 240 15.46 7.11 10.16
CA LEU A 240 15.83 8.12 11.15
C LEU A 240 15.59 7.63 12.59
N GLN A 241 14.54 6.83 12.83
CA GLN A 241 14.28 6.24 14.15
C GLN A 241 15.27 5.12 14.52
N GLY A 242 15.74 4.33 13.54
CA GLY A 242 16.74 3.28 13.77
C GLY A 242 18.17 3.77 14.04
N GLY A 243 18.46 5.06 13.83
CA GLY A 243 19.77 5.66 14.12
C GLY A 243 19.97 6.05 15.59
N ALA A 244 18.90 6.08 16.40
CA ALA A 244 18.94 6.57 17.78
C ALA A 244 19.00 5.46 18.84
N THR A 245 18.80 4.19 18.47
CA THR A 245 18.88 3.04 19.38
C THR A 245 19.96 2.11 18.89
N GLY A 246 21.09 2.05 19.59
CA GLY A 246 22.26 1.21 19.28
C GLY A 246 22.04 -0.30 19.47
N ASP A 247 20.87 -0.83 19.12
CA ASP A 247 20.57 -2.26 19.15
C ASP A 247 20.32 -2.79 17.73
N GLY A 248 21.27 -3.57 17.23
CA GLY A 248 21.34 -4.16 15.89
C GLY A 248 20.26 -5.21 15.55
N GLN A 249 19.17 -5.28 16.32
CA GLN A 249 18.04 -6.20 16.08
C GLN A 249 16.75 -5.46 15.65
N SER A 250 16.71 -4.14 15.75
CA SER A 250 15.53 -3.31 15.46
C SER A 250 15.33 -2.98 13.96
N LEU A 251 16.37 -3.12 13.11
CA LEU A 251 16.27 -2.84 11.67
C LEU A 251 15.42 -3.85 10.86
N ARG A 252 14.95 -4.94 11.48
CA ARG A 252 14.02 -5.90 10.84
C ARG A 252 12.62 -5.32 10.64
N CYS A 253 12.25 -4.23 11.31
CA CYS A 253 10.87 -3.70 11.26
C CYS A 253 10.58 -2.70 10.14
N ALA A 254 11.58 -2.20 9.41
CA ALA A 254 11.38 -1.06 8.50
C ALA A 254 10.85 -1.40 7.09
N CYS A 255 10.88 -2.67 6.66
CA CYS A 255 10.30 -3.07 5.36
C CYS A 255 8.96 -3.81 5.45
N ALA A 256 8.44 -4.02 6.67
CA ALA A 256 7.12 -4.60 6.87
C ALA A 256 5.96 -3.66 6.47
N VAL A 257 6.23 -2.37 6.22
CA VAL A 257 5.21 -1.39 5.84
C VAL A 257 4.79 -1.53 4.36
N ARG A 258 5.63 -2.15 3.52
CA ARG A 258 5.37 -2.29 2.07
C ARG A 258 4.32 -3.36 1.71
N SER A 259 3.81 -4.11 2.68
CA SER A 259 2.70 -5.07 2.48
C SER A 259 1.36 -4.63 3.08
N ARG A 260 1.25 -3.48 3.75
CA ARG A 260 0.03 -3.15 4.52
C ARG A 260 -0.96 -2.19 3.85
N ALA A 261 -0.59 -1.46 2.80
CA ALA A 261 -1.43 -0.34 2.33
C ALA A 261 -2.15 -0.54 0.99
N MET A 262 -1.83 -1.56 0.19
CA MET A 262 -2.49 -1.83 -1.11
C MET A 262 -2.64 -3.33 -1.44
N ALA A 263 -2.32 -4.21 -0.50
CA ALA A 263 -2.55 -5.65 -0.58
C ALA A 263 -3.61 -6.06 0.45
N ASP A 264 -4.80 -5.47 0.37
CA ASP A 264 -5.98 -6.08 1.00
C ASP A 264 -6.32 -7.33 0.17
N GLY A 265 -5.70 -8.43 0.61
CA GLY A 265 -5.51 -9.65 -0.13
C GLY A 265 -4.45 -10.54 0.54
N SER A 266 -4.58 -10.74 1.85
CA SER A 266 -3.92 -11.81 2.63
C SER A 266 -2.45 -11.63 3.06
N SER A 267 -2.20 -10.70 3.99
CA SER A 267 -1.75 -11.20 5.30
C SER A 267 -2.97 -11.85 5.94
N THR A 268 -3.03 -13.17 6.00
CA THR A 268 -4.05 -13.87 6.77
C THR A 268 -3.90 -13.40 8.20
N VAL A 269 -4.79 -12.51 8.63
CA VAL A 269 -4.90 -12.11 10.03
C VAL A 269 -5.07 -13.40 10.83
N GLN A 270 -4.15 -13.67 11.75
CA GLN A 270 -4.14 -14.86 12.58
C GLN A 270 -4.86 -14.61 13.90
N ALA A 271 -4.84 -13.37 14.40
CA ALA A 271 -5.68 -12.96 15.53
C ALA A 271 -6.10 -11.50 15.45
N ARG A 272 -7.21 -11.18 16.12
CA ARG A 272 -7.66 -9.82 16.41
C ARG A 272 -7.75 -9.63 17.91
N ALA A 273 -7.22 -8.51 18.38
CA ALA A 273 -7.45 -8.04 19.75
C ALA A 273 -8.12 -6.67 19.73
N LEU A 274 -9.09 -6.46 20.60
CA LEU A 274 -9.68 -5.15 20.86
C LEU A 274 -9.32 -4.76 22.30
N LEU A 275 -8.68 -3.63 22.46
CA LEU A 275 -8.24 -3.07 23.73
C LEU A 275 -9.17 -1.95 24.15
N GLN A 276 -9.55 -1.96 25.41
CA GLN A 276 -10.34 -0.90 26.01
C GLN A 276 -9.88 -0.66 27.44
N GLN A 277 -9.64 0.60 27.79
CA GLN A 277 -9.36 0.96 29.17
C GLN A 277 -10.63 0.98 29.98
N CYS A 278 -10.54 0.62 31.25
CA CYS A 278 -11.66 0.66 32.16
C CYS A 278 -11.25 1.23 33.53
N LEU A 279 -12.23 1.83 34.19
CA LEU A 279 -12.16 2.19 35.60
C LEU A 279 -12.57 0.99 36.47
N HIS A 280 -13.52 0.20 35.97
CA HIS A 280 -14.01 -1.00 36.60
C HIS A 280 -14.65 -1.91 35.55
N ALA A 281 -14.46 -3.22 35.66
CA ALA A 281 -15.14 -4.20 34.82
C ALA A 281 -15.64 -5.39 35.64
N HIS A 282 -16.83 -5.88 35.32
CA HIS A 282 -17.48 -7.02 35.97
C HIS A 282 -18.00 -8.00 34.92
N LEU A 283 -17.47 -9.21 34.91
CA LEU A 283 -17.70 -10.23 33.87
C LEU A 283 -18.25 -11.53 34.44
N GLN A 284 -19.36 -12.02 33.86
CA GLN A 284 -19.89 -13.34 34.18
C GLN A 284 -19.04 -14.41 33.49
N VAL A 285 -18.38 -15.27 34.28
CA VAL A 285 -17.57 -16.39 33.76
C VAL A 285 -18.40 -17.66 33.63
N ARG A 286 -19.36 -17.87 34.54
CA ARG A 286 -20.29 -19.01 34.51
C ARG A 286 -21.73 -18.54 34.72
N PRO A 287 -22.67 -18.89 33.83
CA PRO A 287 -24.08 -18.60 34.03
C PRO A 287 -24.63 -19.39 35.23
N ALA A 288 -25.75 -18.94 35.79
CA ALA A 288 -26.49 -19.71 36.78
C ALA A 288 -27.04 -20.99 36.14
N ASP A 289 -26.95 -22.11 36.86
CA ASP A 289 -27.38 -23.43 36.40
C ASP A 289 -28.09 -24.16 37.56
N GLY A 290 -29.41 -24.33 37.43
CA GLY A 290 -30.27 -24.79 38.53
C GLY A 290 -30.16 -23.88 39.76
N ASP A 291 -29.77 -24.47 40.90
CA ASP A 291 -29.59 -23.77 42.19
C ASP A 291 -28.21 -23.09 42.33
N ALA A 292 -27.29 -23.28 41.38
CA ALA A 292 -25.97 -22.66 41.42
C ALA A 292 -26.05 -21.21 40.94
N ALA A 293 -25.66 -20.26 41.80
CA ALA A 293 -25.54 -18.85 41.45
C ALA A 293 -24.47 -18.63 40.36
N ALA A 294 -24.67 -17.60 39.54
CA ALA A 294 -23.70 -17.21 38.53
C ALA A 294 -22.35 -16.81 39.14
N GLN A 295 -21.26 -17.17 38.48
CA GLN A 295 -19.91 -16.79 38.90
C GLN A 295 -19.43 -15.58 38.12
N TRP A 296 -18.80 -14.64 38.84
CA TRP A 296 -18.34 -13.36 38.31
C TRP A 296 -16.88 -13.12 38.66
N VAL A 297 -16.18 -12.39 37.79
CA VAL A 297 -14.86 -11.84 38.04
C VAL A 297 -14.90 -10.33 37.88
N GLU A 298 -14.08 -9.65 38.66
CA GLU A 298 -14.00 -8.20 38.69
C GLU A 298 -12.56 -7.75 38.51
N ILE A 299 -12.39 -6.62 37.83
CA ILE A 299 -11.14 -5.87 37.81
C ILE A 299 -11.41 -4.40 38.10
N GLN A 300 -10.43 -3.76 38.74
CA GLN A 300 -10.45 -2.32 38.97
C GLN A 300 -9.89 -1.59 37.73
N ARG A 301 -9.29 -0.41 37.95
CA ARG A 301 -8.71 0.38 36.87
C ARG A 301 -7.66 -0.42 36.12
N GLY A 302 -7.85 -0.54 34.81
CA GLY A 302 -7.05 -1.47 34.04
C GLY A 302 -7.40 -1.54 32.56
N LEU A 303 -7.05 -2.69 31.97
CA LEU A 303 -7.13 -2.95 30.54
C LEU A 303 -7.98 -4.19 30.25
N VAL A 304 -9.04 -4.01 29.45
CA VAL A 304 -9.83 -5.11 28.90
C VAL A 304 -9.30 -5.48 27.52
N ILE A 305 -8.98 -6.75 27.33
CA ILE A 305 -8.46 -7.33 26.09
C ILE A 305 -9.48 -8.34 25.56
N TYR A 306 -10.21 -7.97 24.52
CA TYR A 306 -11.03 -8.92 23.77
C TYR A 306 -10.18 -9.59 22.70
N VAL A 307 -10.21 -10.91 22.58
CA VAL A 307 -9.35 -11.65 21.63
C VAL A 307 -10.14 -12.66 20.80
N CYS A 308 -9.79 -12.76 19.51
CA CYS A 308 -10.30 -13.76 18.58
C CYS A 308 -9.15 -14.32 17.75
N PHE A 309 -9.06 -15.64 17.67
CA PHE A 309 -8.12 -16.34 16.80
C PHE A 309 -8.80 -16.80 15.52
N PHE A 310 -8.04 -16.86 14.43
CA PHE A 310 -8.48 -17.32 13.13
C PHE A 310 -7.90 -18.68 12.79
N LYS A 311 -8.47 -19.36 11.79
CA LYS A 311 -7.98 -20.66 11.31
C LYS A 311 -6.52 -20.57 10.88
N GLY A 312 -5.68 -21.48 11.37
CA GLY A 312 -4.25 -21.49 11.08
C GLY A 312 -3.44 -20.45 11.86
N ALA A 313 -3.96 -20.01 13.02
CA ALA A 313 -3.20 -19.19 13.96
C ALA A 313 -2.12 -20.05 14.64
N ASP A 314 -0.87 -19.60 14.53
CA ASP A 314 0.28 -20.30 15.12
C ASP A 314 0.43 -19.96 16.62
N LYS A 315 0.84 -20.92 17.44
CA LYS A 315 1.17 -20.72 18.85
C LYS A 315 2.39 -19.80 19.02
N GLU A 316 3.29 -19.76 18.03
CA GLU A 316 4.44 -18.86 18.02
C GLU A 316 4.03 -17.37 17.97
N LEU A 317 2.77 -17.07 17.61
CA LEU A 317 2.24 -15.72 17.60
C LEU A 317 2.03 -15.14 19.01
N LEU A 318 1.74 -16.00 20.00
CA LEU A 318 1.23 -15.56 21.31
C LEU A 318 2.23 -14.69 22.09
N PRO A 319 3.54 -15.00 22.16
CA PRO A 319 4.51 -14.13 22.85
C PRO A 319 4.55 -12.72 22.25
N LYS A 320 4.46 -12.61 20.92
CA LYS A 320 4.42 -11.33 20.21
C LYS A 320 3.13 -10.56 20.53
N MET A 321 1.99 -11.24 20.59
CA MET A 321 0.72 -10.64 20.99
C MET A 321 0.81 -10.06 22.40
N VAL A 322 1.23 -10.88 23.38
CA VAL A 322 1.35 -10.46 24.78
C VAL A 322 2.28 -9.26 24.91
N ASN A 323 3.46 -9.32 24.30
CA ASN A 323 4.40 -8.20 24.32
C ASN A 323 3.80 -6.92 23.73
N THR A 324 3.08 -7.03 22.61
CA THR A 324 2.46 -5.86 21.95
C THR A 324 1.33 -5.27 22.79
N LEU A 325 0.45 -6.12 23.32
CA LEU A 325 -0.76 -5.71 24.03
C LEU A 325 -0.46 -5.14 25.43
N LEU A 326 0.59 -5.62 26.09
CA LEU A 326 0.99 -5.11 27.41
C LEU A 326 1.90 -3.86 27.33
N ASN A 327 2.68 -3.70 26.25
CA ASN A 327 3.57 -2.53 26.09
C ASN A 327 2.95 -1.34 25.35
N VAL A 328 1.75 -1.49 24.77
CA VAL A 328 1.06 -0.38 24.09
C VAL A 328 0.77 0.73 25.11
N LYS A 329 1.09 1.97 24.73
CA LYS A 329 0.97 3.13 25.60
C LYS A 329 -0.44 3.70 25.56
N LEU A 330 -1.35 3.07 26.30
CA LEU A 330 -2.74 3.50 26.41
C LEU A 330 -3.06 4.08 27.80
N SER A 331 -2.29 3.74 28.83
CA SER A 331 -2.52 4.18 30.20
C SER A 331 -2.13 5.63 30.41
N GLU A 332 -3.13 6.49 30.59
CA GLU A 332 -2.91 7.91 30.89
C GLU A 332 -2.49 8.10 32.36
N THR A 333 -1.37 8.80 32.56
CA THR A 333 -0.93 9.27 33.89
C THR A 333 -1.65 10.56 34.28
N GLU A 334 -1.55 10.95 35.55
CA GLU A 334 -2.14 12.21 36.06
C GLU A 334 -1.69 13.46 35.28
N ASN A 335 -0.51 13.40 34.63
CA ASN A 335 0.06 14.49 33.83
C ASN A 335 -0.38 14.44 32.34
N GLY A 336 -1.33 13.57 31.96
CA GLY A 336 -1.81 13.40 30.59
C GLY A 336 -0.86 12.64 29.65
N LYS A 337 0.20 12.01 30.19
CA LYS A 337 1.15 11.23 29.40
C LYS A 337 0.67 9.78 29.29
N HIS A 338 0.70 9.23 28.09
CA HIS A 338 0.34 7.84 27.85
C HIS A 338 1.55 6.91 28.05
N VAL A 339 1.36 5.87 28.87
CA VAL A 339 2.35 4.84 29.21
C VAL A 339 1.74 3.45 29.09
N SER A 340 2.57 2.41 29.18
CA SER A 340 2.09 1.03 29.12
C SER A 340 1.37 0.61 30.42
N ILE A 341 0.55 -0.45 30.37
CA ILE A 341 -0.04 -1.03 31.58
C ILE A 341 1.02 -1.62 32.53
N LEU A 342 2.22 -1.90 32.00
CA LEU A 342 3.38 -2.34 32.78
C LEU A 342 4.05 -1.19 33.53
N ASP A 343 4.01 0.02 32.96
CA ASP A 343 4.61 1.22 33.55
C ASP A 343 3.70 1.90 34.57
N LEU A 344 2.40 1.85 34.33
CA LEU A 344 1.34 2.26 35.25
C LEU A 344 0.50 1.02 35.56
N PRO A 345 0.87 0.25 36.61
CA PRO A 345 0.22 -1.01 36.95
C PRO A 345 -1.30 -0.87 37.05
N GLY A 346 -2.01 -1.76 36.37
CA GLY A 346 -3.46 -1.86 36.41
C GLY A 346 -3.91 -3.25 36.00
N ASP A 347 -5.10 -3.64 36.47
CA ASP A 347 -5.63 -4.98 36.27
C ASP A 347 -5.87 -5.29 34.79
N VAL A 348 -5.85 -6.59 34.44
CA VAL A 348 -6.08 -7.03 33.07
C VAL A 348 -7.23 -8.04 33.02
N LEU A 349 -8.25 -7.76 32.19
CA LEU A 349 -9.36 -8.66 31.93
C LEU A 349 -9.31 -9.17 30.50
N ILE A 350 -9.13 -10.47 30.31
CA ILE A 350 -9.02 -11.10 28.99
C ILE A 350 -10.34 -11.77 28.63
N ILE A 351 -10.94 -11.41 27.48
CA ILE A 351 -12.28 -11.84 27.07
C ILE A 351 -12.21 -12.54 25.69
N PRO A 352 -12.63 -13.81 25.56
CA PRO A 352 -12.71 -14.45 24.26
C PRO A 352 -13.90 -13.90 23.48
N GLN A 353 -13.66 -13.30 22.31
CA GLN A 353 -14.68 -12.56 21.55
C GLN A 353 -14.73 -12.99 20.09
N ALA A 354 -15.46 -14.06 19.80
CA ALA A 354 -15.60 -14.63 18.45
C ALA A 354 -16.17 -13.63 17.42
N THR A 355 -16.91 -12.61 17.87
CA THR A 355 -17.53 -11.62 16.98
C THR A 355 -16.52 -10.71 16.28
N LEU A 356 -15.29 -10.59 16.81
CA LEU A 356 -14.21 -9.83 16.16
C LEU A 356 -13.80 -10.43 14.81
N GLY A 357 -14.08 -11.71 14.58
CA GLY A 357 -13.85 -12.37 13.30
C GLY A 357 -14.98 -12.21 12.28
N GLY A 358 -16.03 -11.49 12.62
CA GLY A 358 -17.19 -11.26 11.76
C GLY A 358 -16.88 -10.47 10.49
N ARG A 359 -17.47 -10.90 9.38
CA ARG A 359 -17.50 -10.15 8.12
C ARG A 359 -18.94 -9.97 7.64
N VAL A 360 -19.26 -8.78 7.13
CA VAL A 360 -20.57 -8.48 6.56
C VAL A 360 -20.70 -9.16 5.19
N LYS A 361 -21.76 -9.94 4.98
CA LYS A 361 -22.16 -10.46 3.68
C LYS A 361 -23.65 -10.20 3.46
N GLY A 362 -23.95 -9.22 2.61
CA GLY A 362 -25.30 -8.70 2.45
C GLY A 362 -25.77 -8.02 3.74
N LYS A 363 -26.86 -8.51 4.33
CA LYS A 363 -27.41 -8.02 5.61
C LYS A 363 -27.02 -8.87 6.83
N ASN A 364 -26.20 -9.90 6.65
CA ASN A 364 -25.85 -10.86 7.70
C ASN A 364 -24.35 -10.83 8.03
N MET A 365 -24.01 -11.25 9.25
CA MET A 365 -22.62 -11.45 9.68
C MET A 365 -22.18 -12.91 9.48
N GLN A 366 -20.93 -13.10 9.04
CA GLN A 366 -20.33 -14.42 8.84
C GLN A 366 -19.02 -14.57 9.61
N TYR A 367 -18.77 -15.75 10.17
CA TYR A 367 -17.63 -16.05 11.06
C TYR A 367 -16.78 -17.24 10.59
N HIS A 368 -16.82 -17.56 9.29
CA HIS A 368 -16.17 -18.76 8.74
C HIS A 368 -14.64 -18.78 8.88
N ALA A 369 -14.02 -17.63 9.15
CA ALA A 369 -12.59 -17.48 9.35
C ALA A 369 -12.13 -17.81 10.77
N ASN A 370 -13.03 -17.85 11.76
CA ASN A 370 -12.67 -18.09 13.16
C ASN A 370 -12.07 -19.49 13.35
N SER A 371 -11.11 -19.60 14.27
CA SER A 371 -10.52 -20.87 14.67
C SER A 371 -11.59 -21.87 15.14
N GLY A 372 -11.28 -23.17 15.02
CA GLY A 372 -12.11 -24.22 15.58
C GLY A 372 -12.25 -24.08 17.11
N LYS A 373 -13.25 -24.76 17.70
CA LYS A 373 -13.53 -24.69 19.15
C LYS A 373 -12.33 -25.16 19.99
N GLU A 374 -11.74 -26.30 19.63
CA GLU A 374 -10.61 -26.90 20.37
C GLU A 374 -9.31 -26.12 20.19
N GLU A 375 -8.95 -25.82 18.94
CA GLU A 375 -7.76 -25.03 18.59
C GLU A 375 -7.81 -23.63 19.21
N GLY A 376 -8.95 -22.95 19.11
CA GLY A 376 -9.13 -21.62 19.68
C GLY A 376 -9.09 -21.62 21.21
N LEU A 377 -9.64 -22.66 21.87
CA LEU A 377 -9.52 -22.83 23.31
C LEU A 377 -8.05 -23.01 23.73
N ALA A 378 -7.29 -23.84 23.01
CA ALA A 378 -5.88 -24.06 23.31
C ALA A 378 -5.05 -22.77 23.17
N LEU A 379 -5.26 -22.00 22.09
CA LEU A 379 -4.61 -20.70 21.88
C LEU A 379 -4.98 -19.69 22.95
N TYR A 380 -6.27 -19.62 23.32
CA TYR A 380 -6.77 -18.74 24.36
C TYR A 380 -6.17 -19.05 25.73
N SER A 381 -6.18 -20.32 26.17
CA SER A 381 -5.61 -20.71 27.46
C SER A 381 -4.11 -20.43 27.54
N GLN A 382 -3.37 -20.67 26.45
CA GLN A 382 -1.95 -20.35 26.39
C GLN A 382 -1.69 -18.84 26.40
N PHE A 383 -2.52 -18.06 25.71
CA PHE A 383 -2.45 -16.59 25.71
C PHE A 383 -2.65 -16.02 27.12
N VAL A 384 -3.67 -16.49 27.85
CA VAL A 384 -3.93 -16.08 29.24
C VAL A 384 -2.72 -16.39 30.13
N SER A 385 -2.20 -17.62 30.08
CA SER A 385 -1.03 -18.02 30.88
C SER A 385 0.21 -17.18 30.59
N LEU A 386 0.41 -16.75 29.34
CA LEU A 386 1.54 -15.87 28.98
C LEU A 386 1.34 -14.45 29.50
N CYS A 387 0.12 -13.92 29.50
CA CYS A 387 -0.19 -12.62 30.12
C CYS A 387 0.08 -12.64 31.63
N GLU A 388 -0.38 -13.67 32.34
CA GLU A 388 -0.14 -13.85 33.78
C GLU A 388 1.36 -13.86 34.09
N LYS A 389 2.13 -14.66 33.35
CA LYS A 389 3.60 -14.73 33.50
C LYS A 389 4.28 -13.39 33.22
N ALA A 390 3.86 -12.68 32.17
CA ALA A 390 4.46 -11.41 31.80
C ALA A 390 4.21 -10.33 32.86
N LEU A 391 3.00 -10.28 33.45
CA LEU A 391 2.67 -9.35 34.51
C LEU A 391 3.35 -9.72 35.83
N ALA A 392 3.40 -11.00 36.20
CA ALA A 392 4.10 -11.47 37.39
C ALA A 392 5.62 -11.26 37.33
N ALA A 393 6.22 -11.32 36.12
CA ALA A 393 7.63 -11.06 35.91
C ALA A 393 8.01 -9.57 35.97
N ASN A 394 7.04 -8.66 35.89
CA ASN A 394 7.28 -7.23 35.96
C ASN A 394 7.24 -6.76 37.43
N SER A 395 8.36 -6.22 37.93
CA SER A 395 8.48 -5.83 39.35
C SER A 395 7.41 -4.83 39.80
N LYS A 396 7.09 -3.82 38.98
CA LYS A 396 6.06 -2.82 39.32
C LYS A 396 4.66 -3.43 39.44
N CYS A 397 4.33 -4.36 38.54
CA CYS A 397 3.04 -5.04 38.54
C CYS A 397 2.92 -6.04 39.70
N ALA A 398 4.01 -6.75 39.99
CA ALA A 398 4.09 -7.67 41.12
C ALA A 398 3.97 -6.95 42.47
N GLU A 399 4.66 -5.81 42.64
CA GLU A 399 4.57 -4.97 43.84
C GLU A 399 3.17 -4.35 44.02
N ALA A 400 2.53 -3.96 42.92
CA ALA A 400 1.18 -3.39 42.92
C ALA A 400 0.06 -4.44 43.10
N GLY A 401 0.37 -5.74 43.07
CA GLY A 401 -0.61 -6.82 43.22
C GLY A 401 -1.62 -6.89 42.07
N VAL A 402 -1.20 -6.60 40.84
CA VAL A 402 -2.07 -6.56 39.65
C VAL A 402 -2.80 -7.89 39.45
N VAL A 403 -4.12 -7.81 39.25
CA VAL A 403 -4.97 -8.98 39.00
C VAL A 403 -5.13 -9.23 37.51
N VAL A 404 -4.96 -10.49 37.09
CA VAL A 404 -5.32 -10.96 35.76
C VAL A 404 -6.58 -11.81 35.86
N ALA A 405 -7.69 -11.29 35.37
CA ALA A 405 -8.95 -12.00 35.26
C ALA A 405 -9.20 -12.42 33.81
N HIS A 406 -10.00 -13.46 33.60
CA HIS A 406 -10.32 -13.90 32.25
C HIS A 406 -11.72 -14.51 32.13
N GLY A 407 -12.29 -14.41 30.95
CA GLY A 407 -13.55 -15.05 30.59
C GLY A 407 -13.41 -16.55 30.34
N THR A 408 -14.54 -17.24 30.27
CA THR A 408 -14.62 -18.64 29.85
C THR A 408 -14.87 -18.76 28.35
N TYR A 409 -13.95 -19.44 27.64
CA TYR A 409 -14.02 -19.60 26.19
C TYR A 409 -15.26 -20.40 25.74
N GLY A 410 -16.00 -19.87 24.77
CA GLY A 410 -17.18 -20.52 24.20
C GLY A 410 -18.48 -20.35 24.99
N ASN A 411 -18.44 -19.71 26.16
CA ASN A 411 -19.64 -19.36 26.94
C ASN A 411 -20.19 -18.00 26.53
N ARG A 412 -21.51 -17.81 26.67
CA ARG A 412 -22.11 -16.48 26.64
C ARG A 412 -21.70 -15.74 27.91
N GLN A 413 -21.21 -14.53 27.76
CA GLN A 413 -20.72 -13.71 28.87
C GLN A 413 -21.55 -12.44 28.98
N VAL A 414 -21.80 -12.01 30.21
CA VAL A 414 -22.43 -10.73 30.53
C VAL A 414 -21.34 -9.83 31.09
N LEU A 415 -21.09 -8.71 30.43
CA LEU A 415 -20.07 -7.75 30.82
C LEU A 415 -20.72 -6.42 31.19
N LYS A 416 -20.33 -5.87 32.34
CA LYS A 416 -20.54 -4.47 32.71
C LYS A 416 -19.18 -3.79 32.74
N LEU A 417 -19.09 -2.62 32.10
CA LEU A 417 -17.83 -1.91 31.92
C LEU A 417 -18.04 -0.43 32.18
N ASP A 418 -17.23 0.14 33.07
CA ASP A 418 -17.15 1.57 33.30
C ASP A 418 -15.84 2.10 32.70
N THR A 419 -15.93 3.16 31.88
CA THR A 419 -14.80 3.68 31.09
C THR A 419 -14.83 5.19 31.00
N ASN A 420 -13.65 5.82 31.06
CA ASN A 420 -13.50 7.26 30.87
C ASN A 420 -13.08 7.58 29.42
N GLY A 421 -14.06 7.65 28.51
CA GLY A 421 -13.89 8.07 27.12
C GLY A 421 -13.86 6.94 26.08
N PRO A 422 -14.10 7.25 24.79
CA PRO A 422 -14.17 6.26 23.71
C PRO A 422 -12.76 5.87 23.22
N TYR A 423 -12.02 5.10 24.02
CA TYR A 423 -10.68 4.63 23.71
C TYR A 423 -10.66 3.13 23.36
N THR A 424 -11.28 2.78 22.23
CA THR A 424 -11.29 1.41 21.72
C THR A 424 -10.29 1.24 20.59
N HIS A 425 -9.36 0.29 20.74
CA HIS A 425 -8.30 0.07 19.77
C HIS A 425 -8.32 -1.36 19.24
N LEU A 426 -8.51 -1.53 17.93
CA LEU A 426 -8.40 -2.82 17.26
C LEU A 426 -6.96 -3.05 16.79
N ILE A 427 -6.37 -4.19 17.14
CA ILE A 427 -5.05 -4.62 16.71
C ILE A 427 -5.17 -5.97 16.00
N GLU A 428 -4.60 -6.04 14.79
CA GLU A 428 -4.53 -7.26 13.97
C GLU A 428 -3.12 -7.85 14.01
N PHE A 429 -3.06 -9.17 14.15
CA PHE A 429 -1.85 -9.97 14.32
C PHE A 429 -1.63 -10.93 13.17
#